data_AF-A0A5E5PC35-F1
#
_entry.id   AF-A0A5E5PC35-F1
#
_cell.length_a   1.000
_cell.length_b   1.000
_cell.length_c   1.000
_cell.angle_alpha   90.00
_cell.angle_beta   90.00
_cell.angle_gamma   90.00
#
_symmetry.space_group_name_H-M   'P 1'
#
loop_
_entity.id
_entity.type
_entity.pdbx_description
1 polymer ?
#
loop_
_entity_poly.entity_id
_entity_poly.type
_entity_poly.pdbx_seq_one_letter_code
_entity_poly.pdbx_strand_id
1 'polypeptide(L)'
;MNPIGVATIGTVPMTFPLRHQPGHRRHENFIADLQTVRLKAAGMIRSPFGTAAQPVPHIGLPNRLPVVSVRQLQEAVAGDRAPGPAADFDFFREPLKQNMALMGQWAAAARAGSQSGAWSQFVSDITEHFFKGSRKQRVMDAVILSIDVLPANYRADALACLLADGEEGLAAAEEFWEYIGLDRIPDGDKERVRGLIRQYGIGA
;
A
#
# COMPACT_ATOMS: atom_id res chain seq x y z
N MET A 1 -24.78 51.47 18.66
CA MET A 1 -24.18 51.85 19.97
C MET A 1 -24.40 50.70 20.93
N ASN A 2 -23.32 50.29 21.62
CA ASN A 2 -23.08 49.15 22.55
C ASN A 2 -24.09 49.02 23.74
N PRO A 3 -24.04 47.98 24.63
CA PRO A 3 -23.03 46.90 24.84
C PRO A 3 -23.60 45.46 24.92
N ILE A 4 -22.86 44.38 24.60
CA ILE A 4 -21.84 43.64 25.39
C ILE A 4 -22.34 43.14 26.77
N GLY A 5 -22.50 41.82 26.88
CA GLY A 5 -22.57 41.07 28.14
C GLY A 5 -21.59 39.91 28.10
N VAL A 6 -20.45 40.08 28.77
CA VAL A 6 -19.35 39.12 28.94
C VAL A 6 -19.68 38.19 30.12
N ALA A 7 -19.53 36.88 29.93
CA ALA A 7 -19.53 35.91 31.04
C ALA A 7 -18.11 35.38 31.26
N THR A 8 -17.50 35.84 32.35
CA THR A 8 -16.19 35.48 32.88
C THR A 8 -16.24 34.10 33.55
N ILE A 9 -15.33 33.18 33.20
CA ILE A 9 -15.06 31.98 33.99
C ILE A 9 -13.73 32.21 34.72
N GLY A 10 -13.83 32.49 36.02
CA GLY A 10 -12.71 32.59 36.95
C GLY A 10 -12.41 31.26 37.62
N THR A 11 -11.12 30.93 37.67
CA THR A 11 -10.46 29.74 38.22
C THR A 11 -10.27 29.81 39.75
N VAL A 12 -10.29 28.67 40.44
CA VAL A 12 -9.48 28.43 41.65
C VAL A 12 -9.10 26.93 41.72
N PRO A 13 -7.92 26.56 42.28
CA PRO A 13 -7.23 25.31 41.98
C PRO A 13 -7.37 24.27 43.10
N MET A 14 -7.12 23.00 42.79
CA MET A 14 -6.76 22.00 43.80
C MET A 14 -5.41 21.38 43.47
N THR A 15 -4.43 21.76 44.28
CA THR A 15 -3.11 21.15 44.43
C THR A 15 -3.21 19.95 45.35
N PHE A 16 -2.73 18.78 44.93
CA PHE A 16 -2.18 17.77 45.85
C PHE A 16 -0.96 17.09 45.22
N PRO A 17 0.06 16.73 46.03
CA PRO A 17 1.46 16.67 45.62
C PRO A 17 1.88 15.33 45.01
N LEU A 18 2.99 15.42 44.26
CA LEU A 18 3.77 14.31 43.73
C LEU A 18 4.19 13.30 44.82
N ARG A 19 4.09 12.01 44.48
CA ARG A 19 5.06 11.01 44.93
C ARG A 19 5.54 10.20 43.71
N HIS A 20 6.79 10.45 43.31
CA HIS A 20 7.64 9.51 42.57
C HIS A 20 7.67 8.17 43.36
N GLN A 21 7.71 6.95 42.84
CA GLN A 21 8.34 6.26 41.70
C GLN A 21 8.02 4.73 41.92
N PRO A 22 8.54 3.73 41.17
CA PRO A 22 8.86 3.57 39.75
C PRO A 22 8.20 2.30 39.14
N GLY A 23 8.32 2.11 37.82
CA GLY A 23 8.27 0.75 37.23
C GLY A 23 7.28 0.49 36.09
N HIS A 24 7.18 1.38 35.09
CA HIS A 24 6.56 0.98 33.83
C HIS A 24 7.45 -0.01 33.09
N ARG A 25 7.05 -1.29 33.02
CA ARG A 25 7.51 -2.22 31.99
C ARG A 25 6.32 -3.01 31.41
N ARG A 26 6.10 -2.71 30.12
CA ARG A 26 5.78 -3.62 29.01
C ARG A 26 4.35 -4.18 28.90
N HIS A 27 3.64 -3.62 27.92
CA HIS A 27 2.83 -4.31 26.91
C HIS A 27 1.98 -5.49 27.40
N GLU A 28 0.79 -5.20 27.92
CA GLU A 28 -0.32 -6.15 27.82
C GLU A 28 -0.99 -5.93 26.47
N ASN A 29 -0.52 -6.70 25.48
CA ASN A 29 -1.17 -6.81 24.19
C ASN A 29 -2.53 -7.48 24.41
N PHE A 30 -3.60 -6.76 24.10
CA PHE A 30 -4.94 -7.32 24.01
C PHE A 30 -5.00 -8.21 22.75
N ILE A 31 -4.89 -9.52 22.92
CA ILE A 31 -5.14 -10.51 21.87
C ILE A 31 -6.61 -10.91 21.97
N ALA A 32 -7.45 -10.30 21.16
CA ALA A 32 -8.78 -10.83 20.91
C ALA A 32 -8.67 -11.94 19.86
N ASP A 33 -8.87 -13.18 20.31
CA ASP A 33 -9.06 -14.33 19.43
C ASP A 33 -10.38 -14.16 18.66
N LEU A 34 -10.29 -13.88 17.36
CA LEU A 34 -11.46 -13.67 16.50
C LEU A 34 -12.18 -14.98 16.11
N GLN A 35 -11.71 -16.15 16.56
CA GLN A 35 -12.29 -17.44 16.17
C GLN A 35 -13.37 -17.99 17.11
N THR A 36 -13.73 -17.30 18.20
CA THR A 36 -14.81 -17.76 19.11
C THR A 36 -16.02 -16.83 19.21
N VAL A 37 -16.17 -15.85 18.31
CA VAL A 37 -17.34 -14.97 18.30
C VAL A 37 -18.22 -15.24 17.07
N ARG A 38 -19.25 -16.08 17.24
CA ARG A 38 -20.37 -16.06 16.31
C ARG A 38 -21.24 -14.86 16.64
N LEU A 39 -21.08 -13.77 15.90
CA LEU A 39 -21.97 -12.61 15.97
C LEU A 39 -23.39 -13.05 15.62
N LYS A 40 -24.26 -13.12 16.62
CA LYS A 40 -25.69 -13.31 16.42
C LYS A 40 -26.33 -11.93 16.39
N ALA A 41 -27.04 -11.63 15.29
CA ALA A 41 -27.71 -10.35 15.09
C ALA A 41 -28.63 -10.01 16.27
N ALA A 42 -28.62 -8.72 16.61
CA ALA A 42 -29.26 -8.13 17.77
C ALA A 42 -30.78 -8.40 17.81
N GLY A 43 -31.23 -8.93 18.94
CA GLY A 43 -32.63 -8.94 19.35
C GLY A 43 -32.74 -8.48 20.79
N MET A 44 -33.03 -7.19 20.95
CA MET A 44 -33.60 -6.53 22.13
C MET A 44 -32.85 -6.57 23.48
N ILE A 45 -32.32 -5.40 23.83
CA ILE A 45 -32.30 -4.70 25.14
C ILE A 45 -32.33 -5.56 26.43
N ARG A 46 -31.23 -5.45 27.19
CA ARG A 46 -31.08 -5.27 28.67
C ARG A 46 -30.02 -6.20 29.27
N SER A 47 -28.88 -5.60 29.61
CA SER A 47 -27.96 -6.08 30.66
C SER A 47 -28.71 -6.03 32.02
N PRO A 48 -28.54 -6.99 32.96
CA PRO A 48 -27.32 -7.03 33.80
C PRO A 48 -26.82 -8.44 34.19
N PHE A 49 -25.49 -8.57 34.22
CA PHE A 49 -24.68 -9.38 35.14
C PHE A 49 -25.18 -10.75 35.61
N GLY A 50 -24.48 -11.79 35.15
CA GLY A 50 -24.27 -13.03 35.90
C GLY A 50 -24.38 -14.29 35.05
N THR A 51 -23.27 -14.73 34.44
CA THR A 51 -23.22 -16.07 33.84
C THR A 51 -22.00 -16.81 34.39
N ALA A 52 -22.26 -17.81 35.24
CA ALA A 52 -21.26 -18.71 35.76
C ALA A 52 -20.74 -19.61 34.62
N ALA A 53 -19.43 -19.63 34.40
CA ALA A 53 -18.80 -20.59 33.51
C ALA A 53 -18.69 -21.94 34.23
N GLN A 54 -19.30 -22.99 33.69
CA GLN A 54 -19.01 -24.36 34.12
C GLN A 54 -17.94 -24.95 33.20
N PRO A 55 -16.85 -25.53 33.74
CA PRO A 55 -15.85 -26.20 32.93
C PRO A 55 -16.38 -27.58 32.48
N VAL A 56 -16.35 -27.83 31.18
CA VAL A 56 -16.61 -29.15 30.60
C VAL A 56 -15.31 -29.97 30.67
N PRO A 57 -15.33 -31.26 31.11
CA PRO A 57 -14.12 -32.07 31.15
C PRO A 57 -13.70 -32.48 29.73
N HIS A 58 -12.51 -32.04 29.30
CA HIS A 58 -11.90 -32.50 28.06
C HIS A 58 -11.11 -33.81 28.30
N ILE A 59 -11.61 -34.91 27.75
CA ILE A 59 -10.84 -36.15 27.55
C ILE A 59 -10.32 -36.11 26.11
N GLY A 60 -9.00 -35.93 25.94
CA GLY A 60 -8.34 -35.99 24.64
C GLY A 60 -6.97 -35.34 24.66
N LEU A 61 -5.95 -36.08 24.21
CA LEU A 61 -4.51 -35.75 24.22
C LEU A 61 -4.19 -34.32 23.71
N PRO A 62 -3.17 -33.64 24.28
CA PRO A 62 -2.77 -32.33 23.82
C PRO A 62 -2.05 -32.46 22.48
N ASN A 63 -2.77 -32.28 21.37
CA ASN A 63 -2.14 -31.95 20.11
C ASN A 63 -1.56 -30.55 20.26
N ARG A 64 -0.27 -30.46 20.61
CA ARG A 64 0.49 -29.21 20.56
C ARG A 64 0.45 -28.74 19.11
N LEU A 65 -0.32 -27.70 18.85
CA LEU A 65 -0.19 -26.91 17.63
C LEU A 65 1.26 -26.44 17.54
N PRO A 66 1.94 -26.55 16.39
CA PRO A 66 3.30 -26.05 16.25
C PRO A 66 3.26 -24.55 16.50
N VAL A 67 3.85 -24.12 17.62
CA VAL A 67 4.07 -22.71 17.93
C VAL A 67 5.21 -22.26 17.03
N VAL A 68 4.88 -21.85 15.80
CA VAL A 68 5.84 -21.20 14.92
C VAL A 68 6.17 -19.86 15.57
N SER A 69 7.41 -19.69 16.00
CA SER A 69 7.80 -18.43 16.63
C SER A 69 7.70 -17.30 15.60
N VAL A 70 7.34 -16.10 16.05
CA VAL A 70 7.33 -14.88 15.19
C VAL A 70 8.66 -14.71 14.46
N ARG A 71 9.76 -15.16 15.08
CA ARG A 71 11.10 -15.17 14.49
C ARG A 71 11.24 -16.15 13.31
N GLN A 72 10.62 -17.32 13.38
CA GLN A 72 10.57 -18.29 12.27
C GLN A 72 9.64 -17.85 11.14
N LEU A 73 8.57 -17.10 11.44
CA LEU A 73 7.76 -16.42 10.42
C LEU A 73 8.56 -15.31 9.74
N GLN A 74 9.31 -14.52 10.51
CA GLN A 74 10.20 -13.48 9.97
C GLN A 74 11.37 -14.08 9.18
N GLU A 75 11.94 -15.20 9.61
CA GLU A 75 13.01 -15.91 8.89
C GLU A 75 12.48 -16.62 7.64
N ALA A 76 11.23 -17.10 7.62
CA ALA A 76 10.58 -17.61 6.42
C ALA A 76 10.24 -16.49 5.42
N VAL A 77 9.94 -15.29 5.90
CA VAL A 77 9.70 -14.08 5.09
C VAL A 77 11.00 -13.36 4.69
N ALA A 78 12.09 -13.57 5.44
CA ALA A 78 13.41 -12.98 5.17
C ALA A 78 14.37 -13.93 4.43
N GLY A 79 14.10 -15.24 4.45
CA GLY A 79 14.92 -16.29 3.85
C GLY A 79 14.63 -16.54 2.37
N ASP A 80 13.51 -16.03 1.87
CA ASP A 80 13.21 -15.86 0.46
C ASP A 80 12.80 -14.39 0.34
N ARG A 81 13.44 -13.60 -0.53
CA ARG A 81 13.05 -12.18 -0.70
C ARG A 81 11.54 -12.16 -0.91
N ALA A 82 10.81 -11.57 0.03
CA ALA A 82 9.38 -11.32 -0.14
C ALA A 82 9.19 -10.78 -1.57
N PRO A 83 8.24 -11.32 -2.36
CA PRO A 83 8.04 -10.88 -3.73
C PRO A 83 7.94 -9.37 -3.75
N GLY A 84 8.75 -8.70 -4.56
CA GLY A 84 8.67 -7.23 -4.69
C GLY A 84 7.27 -6.83 -5.17
N PRO A 85 6.86 -5.56 -5.00
CA PRO A 85 5.49 -5.10 -5.31
C PRO A 85 5.07 -5.39 -6.76
N ALA A 86 6.02 -5.58 -7.67
CA ALA A 86 5.75 -6.01 -9.05
C ALA A 86 5.03 -7.37 -9.15
N ALA A 87 5.22 -8.28 -8.18
CA ALA A 87 4.57 -9.59 -8.16
C ALA A 87 3.05 -9.50 -8.03
N ASP A 88 2.53 -8.45 -7.36
CA ASP A 88 1.09 -8.20 -7.26
C ASP A 88 0.44 -7.90 -8.61
N PHE A 89 1.26 -7.61 -9.64
CA PHE A 89 0.85 -7.28 -11.00
C PHE A 89 1.27 -8.34 -12.02
N ASP A 90 1.64 -9.55 -11.61
CA ASP A 90 2.02 -10.63 -12.54
C ASP A 90 0.91 -10.98 -13.54
N PHE A 91 -0.36 -10.82 -13.14
CA PHE A 91 -1.51 -10.98 -14.05
C PHE A 91 -1.53 -9.99 -15.22
N PHE A 92 -0.81 -8.87 -15.12
CA PHE A 92 -0.62 -7.88 -16.19
C PHE A 92 0.76 -8.02 -16.84
N ARG A 93 1.80 -8.23 -16.03
CA ARG A 93 3.19 -8.36 -16.49
C ARG A 93 3.42 -9.59 -17.36
N GLU A 94 2.89 -10.75 -16.98
CA GLU A 94 3.10 -11.99 -17.73
C GLU A 94 2.43 -11.94 -19.11
N PRO A 95 1.17 -11.49 -19.24
CA PRO A 95 0.57 -11.27 -20.55
C PRO A 95 1.32 -10.23 -21.40
N LEU A 96 1.84 -9.17 -20.79
CA LEU A 96 2.66 -8.18 -21.50
C LEU A 96 3.92 -8.79 -22.13
N LYS A 97 4.62 -9.69 -21.42
CA LYS A 97 5.81 -10.38 -21.93
C LYS A 97 5.49 -11.30 -23.10
N GLN A 98 4.30 -11.90 -23.11
CA GLN A 98 3.86 -12.86 -24.13
C GLN A 98 3.23 -12.18 -25.34
N ASN A 99 2.68 -10.98 -25.18
CA ASN A 99 1.94 -10.26 -26.21
C ASN A 99 2.77 -9.11 -26.82
N MET A 100 3.47 -9.42 -27.91
CA MET A 100 4.26 -8.44 -28.67
C MET A 100 3.43 -7.30 -29.25
N ALA A 101 2.14 -7.51 -29.53
CA ALA A 101 1.26 -6.45 -30.04
C ALA A 101 0.94 -5.42 -28.94
N LEU A 102 0.57 -5.89 -27.74
CA LEU A 102 0.33 -5.03 -26.58
C LEU A 102 1.60 -4.28 -26.15
N MET A 103 2.74 -4.96 -26.16
CA MET A 103 4.04 -4.33 -25.90
C MET A 103 4.38 -3.27 -26.96
N GLY A 104 4.10 -3.56 -28.24
CA GLY A 104 4.28 -2.62 -29.35
C GLY A 104 3.38 -1.41 -29.24
N GLN A 105 2.12 -1.59 -28.82
CA GLN A 105 1.18 -0.50 -28.54
C GLN A 105 1.68 0.39 -27.40
N TRP A 106 2.14 -0.20 -26.31
CA TRP A 106 2.71 0.56 -25.20
C TRP A 106 3.95 1.36 -25.62
N ALA A 107 4.88 0.73 -26.35
CA ALA A 107 6.08 1.41 -26.86
C ALA A 107 5.73 2.56 -27.82
N ALA A 108 4.76 2.36 -28.71
CA ALA A 108 4.28 3.41 -29.62
C ALA A 108 3.61 4.57 -28.86
N ALA A 109 2.78 4.25 -27.86
CA ALA A 109 2.13 5.22 -27.00
C ALA A 109 3.13 6.04 -26.19
N ALA A 110 4.12 5.38 -25.59
CA ALA A 110 5.21 6.03 -24.85
C ALA A 110 6.00 7.01 -25.73
N ARG A 111 6.34 6.60 -26.96
CA ARG A 111 7.05 7.46 -27.91
C ARG A 111 6.20 8.65 -28.38
N ALA A 112 4.88 8.49 -28.45
CA ALA A 112 3.96 9.55 -28.85
C ALA A 112 3.77 10.62 -27.75
N GLY A 113 4.04 10.29 -26.48
CA GLY A 113 3.94 11.21 -25.34
C GLY A 113 2.62 11.10 -24.57
N SER A 114 2.59 11.61 -23.33
CA SER A 114 1.43 11.51 -22.43
C SER A 114 0.18 12.21 -22.93
N GLN A 115 0.33 13.32 -23.66
CA GLN A 115 -0.81 14.07 -24.21
C GLN A 115 -1.35 13.45 -25.51
N SER A 116 -0.78 12.34 -25.97
CA SER A 116 -1.20 11.68 -27.20
C SER A 116 -2.46 10.84 -26.99
N GLY A 117 -3.31 10.77 -28.02
CA GLY A 117 -4.43 9.83 -28.03
C GLY A 117 -4.00 8.37 -27.93
N ALA A 118 -2.77 8.04 -28.38
CA ALA A 118 -2.21 6.70 -28.27
C ALA A 118 -1.95 6.29 -26.81
N TRP A 119 -1.44 7.22 -25.98
CA TRP A 119 -1.26 7.00 -24.55
C TRP A 119 -2.59 6.84 -23.82
N SER A 120 -3.54 7.76 -24.04
CA SER A 120 -4.88 7.65 -23.45
C SER A 120 -5.59 6.36 -23.85
N GLN A 121 -5.47 5.95 -25.12
CA GLN A 121 -6.05 4.70 -25.59
C GLN A 121 -5.38 3.49 -24.93
N PHE A 122 -4.05 3.45 -24.87
CA PHE A 122 -3.33 2.36 -24.20
C PHE A 122 -3.76 2.21 -22.73
N VAL A 123 -3.81 3.31 -21.98
CA VAL A 123 -4.25 3.31 -20.57
C VAL A 123 -5.71 2.86 -20.46
N SER A 124 -6.59 3.33 -21.34
CA SER A 124 -7.99 2.89 -21.38
C SER A 124 -8.12 1.40 -21.65
N ASP A 125 -7.38 0.89 -22.64
CA ASP A 125 -7.42 -0.52 -23.04
C ASP A 125 -6.97 -1.42 -21.89
N ILE A 126 -5.82 -1.13 -21.26
CA ILE A 126 -5.36 -1.95 -20.13
C ILE A 126 -6.30 -1.83 -18.93
N THR A 127 -6.94 -0.66 -18.73
CA THR A 127 -7.92 -0.48 -17.67
C THR A 127 -9.13 -1.38 -17.86
N GLU A 128 -9.65 -1.47 -19.09
CA GLU A 128 -10.81 -2.30 -19.40
C GLU A 128 -10.49 -3.81 -19.36
N HIS A 129 -9.30 -4.20 -19.82
CA HIS A 129 -8.93 -5.61 -19.99
C HIS A 129 -8.33 -6.23 -18.73
N PHE A 130 -7.50 -5.50 -17.99
CA PHE A 130 -6.76 -6.03 -16.83
C PHE A 130 -7.23 -5.45 -15.49
N PHE A 131 -7.69 -4.20 -15.48
CA PHE A 131 -7.98 -3.47 -14.24
C PHE A 131 -9.44 -3.05 -14.11
N LYS A 132 -10.36 -3.82 -14.68
CA LYS A 132 -11.79 -3.46 -14.74
C LYS A 132 -12.35 -3.14 -13.35
N GLY A 133 -12.87 -1.93 -13.18
CA GLY A 133 -13.43 -1.44 -11.90
C GLY A 133 -12.38 -1.01 -10.86
N SER A 134 -11.09 -1.05 -11.20
CA SER A 134 -10.01 -0.50 -10.37
C SER A 134 -9.89 1.02 -10.55
N ARG A 135 -9.25 1.67 -9.58
CA ARG A 135 -8.90 3.09 -9.67
C ARG A 135 -7.72 3.27 -10.63
N LYS A 136 -7.64 4.46 -11.25
CA LYS A 136 -6.52 4.84 -12.14
C LYS A 136 -5.16 4.68 -11.46
N GLN A 137 -5.04 4.98 -10.16
CA GLN A 137 -3.81 4.76 -9.40
C GLN A 137 -3.26 3.34 -9.55
N ARG A 138 -4.11 2.31 -9.34
CA ARG A 138 -3.69 0.91 -9.46
C ARG A 138 -3.19 0.55 -10.86
N VAL A 139 -3.72 1.22 -11.89
CA VAL A 139 -3.25 1.05 -13.27
C VAL A 139 -1.86 1.67 -13.42
N MET A 140 -1.66 2.88 -12.90
CA MET A 140 -0.35 3.56 -12.94
C MET A 140 0.71 2.81 -12.15
N ASP A 141 0.37 2.27 -10.97
CA ASP A 141 1.23 1.40 -10.15
C ASP A 141 1.71 0.19 -10.96
N ALA A 142 0.78 -0.46 -11.68
CA ALA A 142 1.12 -1.58 -12.54
C ALA A 142 2.02 -1.17 -13.70
N VAL A 143 1.76 -0.03 -14.34
CA VAL A 143 2.52 0.47 -15.49
C VAL A 143 3.95 0.81 -15.06
N ILE A 144 4.14 1.50 -13.94
CA ILE A 144 5.48 1.87 -13.46
C ILE A 144 6.27 0.63 -13.05
N LEU A 145 5.66 -0.27 -12.28
CA LEU A 145 6.32 -1.51 -11.87
C LEU A 145 6.65 -2.39 -13.08
N SER A 146 5.91 -2.28 -14.19
CA SER A 146 6.11 -3.02 -15.45
C SER A 146 7.05 -2.39 -16.45
N ILE A 147 7.67 -1.25 -16.13
CA ILE A 147 8.50 -0.53 -17.09
C ILE A 147 9.74 -1.34 -17.53
N ASP A 148 10.20 -2.26 -16.70
CA ASP A 148 11.31 -3.17 -17.01
C ASP A 148 10.98 -4.17 -18.12
N VAL A 149 9.69 -4.44 -18.34
CA VAL A 149 9.21 -5.33 -19.41
C VAL A 149 9.35 -4.69 -20.78
N LEU A 150 9.32 -3.35 -20.88
CA LEU A 150 9.55 -2.66 -22.15
C LEU A 150 10.99 -2.84 -22.64
N PRO A 151 11.20 -2.83 -23.97
CA PRO A 151 12.55 -2.72 -24.53
C PRO A 151 13.25 -1.47 -24.02
N ALA A 152 14.55 -1.56 -23.73
CA ALA A 152 15.33 -0.53 -23.04
C ALA A 152 15.14 0.88 -23.64
N ASN A 153 15.10 0.98 -24.97
CA ASN A 153 14.99 2.23 -25.73
C ASN A 153 13.67 2.99 -25.51
N TYR A 154 12.64 2.35 -24.95
CA TYR A 154 11.33 2.98 -24.71
C TYR A 154 11.07 3.27 -23.24
N ARG A 155 11.93 2.81 -22.32
CA ARG A 155 11.69 2.93 -20.87
C ARG A 155 11.71 4.39 -20.41
N ALA A 156 12.63 5.19 -20.93
CA ALA A 156 12.70 6.61 -20.58
C ALA A 156 11.48 7.39 -21.10
N ASP A 157 10.99 7.07 -22.29
CA ASP A 157 9.78 7.67 -22.87
C ASP A 157 8.53 7.26 -22.09
N ALA A 158 8.42 5.98 -21.71
CA ALA A 158 7.31 5.49 -20.91
C ALA A 158 7.28 6.13 -19.52
N LEU A 159 8.46 6.30 -18.89
CA LEU A 159 8.58 7.00 -17.61
C LEU A 159 8.15 8.46 -17.78
N ALA A 160 8.63 9.16 -18.81
CA ALA A 160 8.24 10.54 -19.07
C ALA A 160 6.72 10.67 -19.28
N CYS A 161 6.09 9.72 -19.98
CA CYS A 161 4.65 9.71 -20.15
C CYS A 161 3.91 9.54 -18.83
N LEU A 162 4.36 8.59 -18.01
CA LEU A 162 3.76 8.31 -16.71
C LEU A 162 3.88 9.51 -15.76
N LEU A 163 5.05 10.16 -15.70
CA LEU A 163 5.25 11.36 -14.88
C LEU A 163 4.40 12.54 -15.31
N ALA A 164 4.12 12.65 -16.60
CA ALA A 164 3.27 13.68 -17.16
C ALA A 164 1.78 13.30 -17.18
N ASP A 165 1.40 12.10 -16.71
CA ASP A 165 0.01 11.58 -16.70
C ASP A 165 -0.77 11.97 -15.43
N GLY A 166 -0.67 13.24 -15.04
CA GLY A 166 -1.37 13.78 -13.87
C GLY A 166 -0.86 13.24 -12.53
N GLU A 167 -1.67 13.43 -11.49
CA GLU A 167 -1.29 13.13 -10.11
C GLU A 167 -1.07 11.64 -9.86
N GLU A 168 -1.84 10.75 -10.49
CA GLU A 168 -1.73 9.31 -10.23
C GLU A 168 -0.43 8.72 -10.78
N GLY A 169 0.01 9.18 -11.95
CA GLY A 169 1.28 8.77 -12.54
C GLY A 169 2.46 9.25 -11.72
N LEU A 170 2.42 10.52 -11.26
CA LEU A 170 3.45 11.06 -10.37
C LEU A 170 3.51 10.26 -9.05
N ALA A 171 2.37 10.04 -8.41
CA ALA A 171 2.30 9.28 -7.16
C ALA A 171 2.83 7.85 -7.30
N ALA A 172 2.50 7.16 -8.40
CA ALA A 172 3.02 5.82 -8.67
C ALA A 172 4.54 5.82 -8.83
N ALA A 173 5.09 6.83 -9.52
CA ALA A 173 6.53 6.95 -9.65
C ALA A 173 7.22 7.26 -8.32
N GLU A 174 6.65 8.14 -7.49
CA GLU A 174 7.17 8.42 -6.14
C GLU A 174 7.19 7.16 -5.27
N GLU A 175 6.11 6.38 -5.27
CA GLU A 175 5.97 5.17 -4.46
C GLU A 175 6.94 4.07 -4.91
N PHE A 176 7.06 3.85 -6.22
CA PHE A 176 7.77 2.67 -6.74
C PHE A 176 9.17 2.94 -7.29
N TRP A 177 9.65 4.19 -7.24
CA TRP A 177 10.99 4.52 -7.77
C TRP A 177 12.10 3.69 -7.14
N GLU A 178 12.00 3.35 -5.85
CA GLU A 178 13.00 2.54 -5.14
C GLU A 178 13.17 1.12 -5.73
N TYR A 179 12.13 0.57 -6.37
CA TYR A 179 12.16 -0.77 -6.96
C TYR A 179 12.67 -0.78 -8.41
N ILE A 180 12.56 0.35 -9.11
CA ILE A 180 12.95 0.50 -10.51
C ILE A 180 14.36 1.08 -10.56
N GLY A 181 14.54 2.24 -9.94
CA GLY A 181 15.79 2.99 -9.92
C GLY A 181 16.36 3.27 -11.32
N LEU A 182 17.59 3.79 -11.34
CA LEU A 182 18.32 4.04 -12.58
C LEU A 182 18.88 2.75 -13.20
N ASP A 183 18.97 1.65 -12.46
CA ASP A 183 19.57 0.39 -12.93
C ASP A 183 18.72 -0.29 -14.01
N ARG A 184 17.42 0.02 -14.06
CA ARG A 184 16.51 -0.48 -15.10
C ARG A 184 16.48 0.40 -16.35
N ILE A 185 17.17 1.54 -16.34
CA ILE A 185 17.24 2.48 -17.45
C ILE A 185 18.58 2.29 -18.20
N PRO A 186 18.58 2.26 -19.55
CA PRO A 186 19.82 2.16 -20.31
C PRO A 186 20.73 3.37 -20.05
N ASP A 187 22.05 3.17 -20.09
CA ASP A 187 23.04 4.20 -19.73
C ASP A 187 22.88 5.49 -20.53
N GLY A 188 22.53 5.40 -21.82
CA GLY A 188 22.30 6.55 -22.69
C GLY A 188 21.15 7.46 -22.25
N ASP A 189 20.19 6.93 -21.50
CA ASP A 189 19.02 7.68 -21.03
C ASP A 189 19.09 8.05 -19.54
N LYS A 190 20.12 7.62 -18.80
CA LYS A 190 20.22 7.87 -17.35
C LYS A 190 20.24 9.36 -17.01
N GLU A 191 20.95 10.18 -17.77
CA GLU A 191 20.97 11.64 -17.54
C GLU A 191 19.61 12.28 -17.82
N ARG A 192 18.93 11.84 -18.87
CA ARG A 192 17.57 12.28 -19.19
C ARG A 192 16.60 11.93 -18.06
N VAL A 193 16.66 10.70 -17.56
CA VAL A 193 15.81 10.24 -16.46
C VAL A 193 16.14 10.99 -15.17
N ARG A 194 17.41 11.23 -14.84
CA ARG A 194 17.80 12.10 -13.70
C ARG A 194 17.19 13.50 -13.82
N GLY A 195 17.18 14.07 -15.04
CA GLY A 195 16.51 15.34 -15.32
C GLY A 195 15.02 15.30 -15.00
N LEU A 196 14.32 14.24 -15.44
CA LEU A 196 12.90 14.03 -15.15
C LEU A 196 12.65 13.89 -13.65
N ILE A 197 13.40 13.03 -12.97
CA ILE A 197 13.27 12.80 -11.52
C ILE A 197 13.45 14.12 -10.74
N ARG A 198 14.42 14.97 -11.11
CA ARG A 198 14.60 16.30 -10.50
C ARG A 198 13.47 17.26 -10.83
N GLN A 199 12.98 17.26 -12.08
CA GLN A 199 11.89 18.12 -12.52
C GLN A 199 10.60 17.83 -11.75
N TYR A 200 10.34 16.55 -11.49
CA TYR A 200 9.12 16.07 -10.83
C TYR A 200 9.28 15.83 -9.32
N GLY A 201 10.48 16.01 -8.76
CA GLY A 201 10.72 15.94 -7.31
C GLY A 201 10.75 14.53 -6.71
N ILE A 202 11.01 13.50 -7.53
CA ILE A 202 10.92 12.10 -7.11
C ILE A 202 12.19 11.66 -6.38
N GLY A 203 12.05 10.93 -5.27
CA GLY A 203 13.17 10.31 -4.56
C GLY A 203 14.16 11.29 -3.91
N ALA A 204 13.66 12.46 -3.47
CA ALA A 204 14.39 13.43 -2.64
C ALA A 204 14.60 12.95 -1.20
#